data_AF-A0A099P8U7-F1
#
_entry.id   AF-A0A099P8U7-F1
#
_cell.length_a   1.000
_cell.length_b   1.000
_cell.length_c   1.000
_cell.angle_alpha   90.00
_cell.angle_beta   90.00
_cell.angle_gamma   90.00
#
_symmetry.space_group_name_H-M   'P 1'
#
loop_
_entity.id
_entity.type
_entity.pdbx_description
1 polymer ?
#
loop_
_entity_poly.entity_id
_entity_poly.type
_entity_poly.pdbx_seq_one_letter_code
_entity_poly.pdbx_strand_id
1 'polypeptide(L)'
;MPNFDQDFEATRLAMLARQYPEIVKANGEVVFCAEDNEDRLSGTRWKVEGDIFEQANESGFKVHLIELLDNFIEYRGKCAELPKKEGVVRFSNGQINIDWLPDGSTELS
;
A
#
# COMPACT_ATOMS: atom_id res chain seq x y z
N MET A 1 -21.89 0.96 11.96
CA MET A 1 -20.53 0.97 11.39
C MET A 1 -19.72 -0.08 12.13
N PRO A 2 -18.98 -0.95 11.43
CA PRO A 2 -18.02 -1.83 12.08
C PRO A 2 -16.93 -0.99 12.74
N ASN A 3 -16.38 -1.49 13.86
CA ASN A 3 -15.21 -0.88 14.48
C ASN A 3 -13.99 -1.15 13.61
N PHE A 4 -13.16 -0.12 13.38
CA PHE A 4 -11.93 -0.28 12.61
C PHE A 4 -10.88 -1.01 13.47
N ASP A 5 -10.31 -2.08 12.92
CA ASP A 5 -9.20 -2.82 13.51
C ASP A 5 -7.87 -2.13 13.14
N GLN A 6 -7.29 -1.45 14.12
CA GLN A 6 -6.05 -0.67 13.97
C GLN A 6 -4.83 -1.56 13.62
N ASP A 7 -4.88 -2.87 13.91
CA ASP A 7 -3.77 -3.79 13.64
C ASP A 7 -3.91 -4.50 12.29
N PHE A 8 -5.07 -4.40 11.62
CA PHE A 8 -5.35 -5.12 10.39
C PHE A 8 -4.33 -4.82 9.29
N GLU A 9 -4.08 -3.53 9.03
CA GLU A 9 -3.20 -3.07 7.96
C GLU A 9 -1.75 -3.48 8.22
N ALA A 10 -1.24 -3.16 9.42
CA ALA A 10 0.11 -3.51 9.84
C ALA A 10 0.36 -5.02 9.82
N THR A 11 -0.62 -5.82 10.27
CA THR A 11 -0.51 -7.29 10.26
C THR A 11 -0.39 -7.83 8.85
N ARG A 12 -1.21 -7.34 7.91
CA ARG A 12 -1.18 -7.80 6.52
C ARG A 12 0.09 -7.37 5.79
N LEU A 13 0.58 -6.16 6.04
CA LEU A 13 1.87 -5.70 5.51
C LEU A 13 3.04 -6.53 6.05
N ALA A 14 3.02 -6.89 7.34
CA ALA A 14 4.02 -7.79 7.92
C ALA A 14 3.98 -9.20 7.29
N MET A 15 2.80 -9.72 6.94
CA MET A 15 2.67 -10.98 6.20
C MET A 15 3.27 -10.87 4.80
N LEU A 16 2.97 -9.78 4.07
CA LEU A 16 3.53 -9.53 2.74
C LEU A 16 5.06 -9.40 2.80
N ALA A 17 5.60 -8.73 3.82
CA ALA A 17 7.03 -8.61 4.04
C ALA A 17 7.73 -9.96 4.19
N ARG A 18 7.10 -10.89 4.92
CA ARG A 18 7.62 -12.26 5.10
C ARG A 18 7.54 -13.11 3.82
N GLN A 19 6.59 -12.82 2.94
CA GLN A 19 6.46 -13.51 1.65
C GLN A 19 7.53 -13.06 0.65
N TYR A 20 8.00 -11.81 0.76
CA TYR A 20 8.92 -11.17 -0.18
C TYR A 20 10.18 -10.59 0.49
N PRO A 21 10.95 -11.38 1.26
CA PRO A 21 12.03 -10.86 2.10
C PRO A 21 13.13 -10.19 1.29
N GLU A 22 13.48 -10.70 0.10
CA GLU A 22 14.55 -10.10 -0.73
C GLU A 22 14.15 -8.75 -1.33
N ILE A 23 12.86 -8.58 -1.66
CA ILE A 23 12.36 -7.32 -2.23
C ILE A 23 12.26 -6.26 -1.14
N VAL A 24 11.77 -6.64 0.04
CA VAL A 24 11.50 -5.70 1.14
C VAL A 24 12.78 -5.28 1.88
N LYS A 25 13.89 -6.00 1.67
CA LYS A 25 15.24 -5.51 2.04
C LYS A 25 15.67 -4.29 1.24
N ALA A 26 15.17 -4.13 0.00
CA ALA A 26 15.42 -2.96 -0.82
C ALA A 26 14.72 -1.72 -0.27
N ASN A 27 15.17 -0.54 -0.69
CA ASN A 27 14.42 0.69 -0.49
C ASN A 27 13.43 0.89 -1.63
N GLY A 28 12.17 1.06 -1.28
CA GLY A 28 11.16 1.43 -2.24
C GLY A 28 10.02 2.21 -1.61
N GLU A 29 9.37 2.98 -2.48
CA GLU A 29 8.23 3.84 -2.17
C GLU A 29 7.15 3.62 -3.22
N VAL A 30 5.91 3.52 -2.77
CA VAL A 30 4.73 3.41 -3.62
C VAL A 30 3.73 4.46 -3.17
N VAL A 31 3.51 5.46 -4.02
CA VAL A 31 2.42 6.42 -3.83
C VAL A 31 1.17 5.80 -4.44
N PHE A 32 0.03 5.90 -3.76
CA PHE A 32 -1.22 5.37 -4.24
C PHE A 32 -2.38 6.35 -4.06
N CYS A 33 -3.37 6.24 -4.93
CA CYS A 33 -4.61 7.00 -4.88
C CYS A 33 -5.80 6.08 -5.21
N ALA A 34 -6.94 6.37 -4.63
CA ALA A 34 -8.23 5.73 -4.86
C ALA A 34 -9.09 6.57 -5.82
N GLU A 35 -10.13 5.97 -6.38
CA GLU A 35 -11.14 6.69 -7.14
C GLU A 35 -11.88 7.72 -6.25
N ASP A 36 -12.25 8.86 -6.82
CA ASP A 36 -12.99 9.90 -6.09
C ASP A 36 -14.34 9.36 -5.59
N ASN A 37 -15.03 8.62 -6.45
CA ASN A 37 -16.42 8.18 -6.23
C ASN A 37 -16.52 6.76 -5.63
N GLU A 38 -15.41 6.02 -5.55
CA GLU A 38 -15.41 4.63 -5.11
C GLU A 38 -14.28 4.37 -4.11
N ASP A 39 -14.49 3.45 -3.18
CA ASP A 39 -13.42 2.98 -2.27
C ASP A 39 -12.63 1.87 -2.97
N ARG A 40 -12.01 2.22 -4.11
CA ARG A 40 -11.25 1.36 -5.01
C ARG A 40 -9.96 2.04 -5.42
N LEU A 41 -8.87 1.28 -5.52
CA LEU A 41 -7.59 1.81 -5.97
C LEU A 41 -7.66 2.25 -7.45
N SER A 42 -7.24 3.48 -7.77
CA SER A 42 -7.23 4.03 -9.13
C SER A 42 -5.84 4.09 -9.73
N GLY A 43 -4.81 4.38 -8.92
CA GLY A 43 -3.46 4.62 -9.41
C GLY A 43 -2.38 4.28 -8.39
N THR A 44 -1.23 3.84 -8.91
CA THR A 44 0.00 3.70 -8.11
C THR A 44 1.20 4.22 -8.89
N ARG A 45 2.14 4.87 -8.17
CA ARG A 45 3.44 5.26 -8.69
C ARG A 45 4.52 4.59 -7.85
N TRP A 46 5.44 3.90 -8.52
CA TRP A 46 6.48 3.11 -7.88
C TRP A 46 7.84 3.77 -8.07
N LYS A 47 8.59 3.87 -6.98
CA LYS A 47 10.00 4.26 -6.97
C LYS A 47 10.76 3.22 -6.16
N VAL A 48 11.53 2.37 -6.83
CA VAL A 48 12.31 1.30 -6.20
C VAL A 48 13.78 1.51 -6.56
N GLU A 49 14.67 1.39 -5.57
CA GLU A 49 16.10 1.52 -5.79
C GLU A 49 16.73 0.20 -6.28
N GLY A 50 17.69 0.32 -7.20
CA GLY A 50 18.48 -0.80 -7.72
C GLY A 50 17.73 -1.74 -8.67
N ASP A 51 18.34 -2.89 -8.96
CA ASP A 51 17.86 -3.87 -9.93
C ASP A 51 16.66 -4.71 -9.42
N ILE A 52 16.18 -4.41 -8.21
CA ILE A 52 15.09 -5.14 -7.55
C ILE A 52 13.73 -4.81 -8.18
N PHE A 53 13.64 -3.76 -9.01
CA PHE A 53 12.41 -3.43 -9.73
C PHE A 53 11.94 -4.56 -10.67
N GLU A 54 12.86 -5.21 -11.39
CA GLU A 54 12.53 -6.35 -12.26
C GLU A 54 12.07 -7.55 -11.42
N GLN A 55 12.77 -7.84 -10.33
CA GLN A 55 12.39 -8.91 -9.40
C GLN A 55 11.01 -8.66 -8.75
N ALA A 56 10.69 -7.41 -8.42
CA ALA A 56 9.39 -7.02 -7.90
C ALA A 56 8.27 -7.21 -8.93
N ASN A 57 8.55 -6.99 -10.22
CA ASN A 57 7.61 -7.26 -11.31
C ASN A 57 7.37 -8.77 -11.49
N GLU A 58 8.41 -9.59 -11.47
CA GLU A 58 8.32 -11.02 -11.80
C GLU A 58 7.84 -11.90 -10.63
N SER A 59 8.06 -11.47 -9.39
CA SER A 59 7.74 -12.24 -8.17
C SER A 59 6.26 -12.19 -7.74
N GLY A 60 5.46 -11.31 -8.34
CA GLY A 60 4.08 -11.04 -7.91
C GLY A 60 3.95 -10.08 -6.72
N PHE A 61 5.05 -9.54 -6.18
CA PHE A 61 5.02 -8.56 -5.08
C PHE A 61 4.12 -7.36 -5.41
N LYS A 62 4.26 -6.79 -6.61
CA LYS A 62 3.45 -5.64 -7.02
C LYS A 62 1.95 -5.94 -7.03
N VAL A 63 1.57 -7.10 -7.56
CA VAL A 63 0.17 -7.53 -7.64
C VAL A 63 -0.40 -7.67 -6.23
N HIS A 64 0.29 -8.39 -5.34
CA HIS A 64 -0.21 -8.56 -3.98
C HIS A 64 -0.24 -7.26 -3.17
N LEU A 65 0.70 -6.33 -3.38
CA LEU A 65 0.62 -5.03 -2.72
C LEU A 65 -0.58 -4.21 -3.24
N ILE A 66 -0.83 -4.21 -4.55
CA ILE A 66 -1.97 -3.52 -5.17
C ILE A 66 -3.30 -4.09 -4.64
N GLU A 67 -3.44 -5.40 -4.60
CA GLU A 67 -4.62 -6.07 -4.03
C GLU A 67 -4.80 -5.72 -2.56
N LEU A 68 -3.70 -5.64 -1.80
CA LEU A 68 -3.77 -5.31 -0.39
C LEU A 68 -4.18 -3.85 -0.16
N LEU A 69 -3.66 -2.91 -0.96
CA LEU A 69 -4.07 -1.50 -0.92
C LEU A 69 -5.55 -1.32 -1.23
N ASP A 70 -6.04 -2.00 -2.27
CA ASP A 70 -7.46 -1.98 -2.64
C ASP A 70 -8.35 -2.51 -1.50
N ASN A 71 -7.93 -3.59 -0.84
CA ASN A 71 -8.61 -4.11 0.36
C ASN A 71 -8.57 -3.12 1.54
N PHE A 72 -7.48 -2.40 1.73
CA PHE A 72 -7.39 -1.41 2.81
C PHE A 72 -8.30 -0.21 2.57
N ILE A 73 -8.31 0.33 1.34
CA ILE A 73 -9.21 1.42 0.94
C ILE A 73 -10.67 1.01 1.18
N GLU A 74 -11.06 -0.19 0.73
CA GLU A 74 -12.41 -0.71 0.92
C GLU A 74 -12.74 -0.90 2.40
N TYR A 75 -11.81 -1.43 3.21
CA TYR A 75 -12.02 -1.68 4.63
C TYR A 75 -12.18 -0.38 5.43
N ARG A 76 -11.30 0.61 5.20
CA ARG A 76 -11.44 1.97 5.77
C ARG A 76 -12.76 2.60 5.35
N GLY A 77 -13.14 2.46 4.08
CA GLY A 77 -14.43 2.90 3.54
C GLY A 77 -15.64 2.34 4.29
N LYS A 78 -15.66 1.02 4.50
CA LYS A 78 -16.70 0.32 5.27
C LYS A 78 -16.77 0.76 6.74
N CYS A 79 -15.63 1.15 7.33
CA CYS A 79 -15.55 1.62 8.71
C CYS A 79 -15.73 3.13 8.87
N ALA A 80 -15.80 3.88 7.77
CA ALA A 80 -15.71 5.35 7.74
C ALA A 80 -14.45 5.90 8.42
N GLU A 81 -13.34 5.17 8.32
CA GLU A 81 -12.02 5.59 8.81
C GLU A 81 -11.37 6.56 7.80
N LEU A 82 -10.77 7.64 8.29
CA LEU A 82 -10.04 8.63 7.50
C LEU A 82 -8.60 8.76 8.02
N PRO A 83 -7.60 9.03 7.17
CA PRO A 83 -7.69 9.19 5.71
C PRO A 83 -7.89 7.84 5.00
N LYS A 84 -8.44 7.83 3.79
CA LYS A 84 -8.68 6.55 3.06
C LYS A 84 -8.44 6.58 1.56
N LYS A 85 -8.20 7.74 0.97
CA LYS A 85 -8.11 7.88 -0.49
C LYS A 85 -6.69 7.74 -1.01
N GLU A 86 -5.70 8.11 -0.22
CA GLU A 86 -4.34 8.12 -0.71
C GLU A 86 -3.32 7.95 0.41
N GLY A 87 -2.11 7.62 -0.01
CA GLY A 87 -1.04 7.39 0.92
C GLY A 87 0.26 6.98 0.24
N VAL A 88 1.22 6.65 1.09
CA VAL A 88 2.54 6.22 0.70
C VAL A 88 2.86 4.92 1.43
N VAL A 89 3.18 3.88 0.66
CA VAL A 89 3.80 2.67 1.19
C VAL A 89 5.30 2.80 1.06
N ARG A 90 6.03 2.55 2.15
CA ARG A 90 7.49 2.47 2.13
C ARG A 90 7.93 1.10 2.56
N PHE A 91 8.88 0.53 1.84
CA PHE A 91 9.55 -0.69 2.25
C PHE A 91 11.06 -0.48 2.29
N SER A 92 11.67 -0.95 3.38
CA SER A 92 13.11 -0.92 3.61
C SER A 92 13.44 -1.86 4.78
N ASN A 93 14.67 -2.38 4.82
CA ASN A 93 15.17 -3.17 5.94
C ASN A 93 14.27 -4.35 6.34
N GLY A 94 13.55 -4.95 5.39
CA GLY A 94 12.68 -6.10 5.65
C GLY A 94 11.32 -5.74 6.26
N GLN A 95 10.93 -4.47 6.27
CA GLN A 95 9.64 -3.99 6.74
C GLN A 95 8.88 -3.25 5.64
N ILE A 96 7.54 -3.30 5.70
CA ILE A 96 6.65 -2.49 4.86
C ILE A 96 5.74 -1.69 5.80
N ASN A 97 5.69 -0.38 5.60
CA ASN A 97 4.84 0.53 6.37
C ASN A 97 3.96 1.34 5.42
N ILE A 98 2.79 1.75 5.89
CA ILE A 98 1.85 2.60 5.17
C ILE A 98 1.58 3.87 5.95
N ASP A 99 1.68 5.01 5.27
CA ASP A 99 1.25 6.30 5.76
C ASP A 99 0.04 6.75 4.93
N TRP A 100 -1.10 6.92 5.58
CA TRP A 100 -2.29 7.48 4.96
C TRP A 100 -2.22 9.01 4.96
N LEU A 101 -2.60 9.62 3.84
CA LEU A 101 -2.51 11.07 3.65
C LEU A 101 -3.89 11.69 3.45
N PRO A 102 -4.11 12.96 3.86
CA PRO A 102 -5.34 13.68 3.57
C PRO A 102 -5.51 13.90 2.06
N ASP A 103 -6.71 13.74 1.54
CA ASP A 103 -7.04 13.88 0.11
C ASP A 103 -6.42 15.14 -0.55
N GLY A 104 -5.78 14.97 -1.72
CA GLY A 104 -5.09 16.02 -2.47
C GLY A 104 -3.63 16.26 -2.08
N SER A 105 -3.07 15.40 -1.22
CA SER A 105 -1.66 15.39 -0.80
C SER A 105 -0.73 14.68 -1.78
N THR A 106 -1.24 13.83 -2.68
CA THR A 106 -0.41 13.15 -3.68
C THR A 106 -0.52 13.78 -5.06
N GLU A 107 0.51 13.60 -5.87
CA GLU A 107 0.52 14.01 -7.28
C GLU A 107 -0.38 13.15 -8.20
N LEU A 108 -1.07 12.16 -7.61
CA LEU A 108 -2.00 11.27 -8.31
C LEU A 108 -3.47 11.67 -8.14
N SER A 109 -3.76 12.67 -7.28
CA SER A 109 -5.09 13.29 -7.13
C SER A 109 -5.45 14.19 -8.30
#